data_AF-A0A7D5VVK6-F1
#
_entry.id   AF-A0A7D5VVK6-F1
#
_cell.length_a   1.000
_cell.length_b   1.000
_cell.length_c   1.000
_cell.angle_alpha   90.00
_cell.angle_beta   90.00
_cell.angle_gamma   90.00
#
_symmetry.space_group_name_H-M   'P 1'
#
loop_
_entity.id
_entity.type
_entity.pdbx_description
1 polymer ?
#
loop_
_entity_poly.entity_id
_entity_poly.type
_entity_poly.pdbx_seq_one_letter_code
_entity_poly.pdbx_strand_id
1 'polypeptide(L)'
;MKIIHQWCGDNESWFDANEQSLASAHAAGWKTRTLVEVDDAPLPDSVRSSLLSLIRDDGYAASFQSLGQYRTALIRAIREGSAR
;
A
#
# COMPACT_ATOMS: atom_id res chain seq x y z
N MET A 1 -10.06 4.38 -2.40
CA MET A 1 -8.75 4.15 -1.72
C MET A 1 -8.70 4.98 -0.45
N LYS A 2 -8.77 4.32 0.71
CA LYS A 2 -8.76 4.92 2.03
C LYS A 2 -7.50 4.47 2.77
N ILE A 3 -6.76 5.42 3.34
CA ILE A 3 -5.61 5.13 4.19
C ILE A 3 -6.09 5.16 5.64
N ILE A 4 -5.86 4.09 6.38
CA ILE A 4 -6.25 3.98 7.79
C ILE A 4 -4.98 3.68 8.59
N HIS A 5 -4.61 4.60 9.48
CA HIS A 5 -3.54 4.38 10.43
C HIS A 5 -4.10 3.71 11.67
N GLN A 6 -3.38 2.73 12.22
CA GLN A 6 -3.81 2.02 13.41
C GLN A 6 -2.65 1.79 14.37
N TRP A 7 -2.96 1.74 15.66
CA TRP A 7 -2.05 1.29 16.70
C TRP A 7 -2.64 0.09 17.44
N CYS A 8 -1.76 -0.78 17.93
CA CYS A 8 -2.12 -1.97 18.67
C CYS A 8 -2.22 -1.64 20.16
N GLY A 9 -3.40 -1.84 20.74
CA GLY A 9 -3.59 -1.80 22.18
C GLY A 9 -3.08 -3.07 22.87
N ASP A 10 -3.11 -3.03 24.21
CA ASP A 10 -2.59 -4.10 25.08
C ASP A 10 -3.32 -5.44 24.95
N ASN A 11 -4.58 -5.40 24.49
CA ASN A 11 -5.40 -6.57 24.21
C ASN A 11 -5.22 -7.10 22.77
N GLU A 12 -4.13 -6.71 22.11
CA GLU A 12 -3.83 -7.00 20.70
C GLU A 12 -4.87 -6.47 19.68
N SER A 13 -5.79 -5.61 20.12
CA SER A 13 -6.77 -4.98 19.24
C SER A 13 -6.17 -3.78 18.52
N TRP A 14 -6.58 -3.59 17.26
CA TRP A 14 -6.14 -2.46 16.44
C TRP A 14 -7.15 -1.34 16.48
N PHE A 15 -6.68 -0.13 16.79
CA PHE A 15 -7.51 1.06 16.90
C PHE A 15 -7.11 2.08 15.86
N ASP A 16 -8.09 2.66 15.18
CA ASP A 16 -7.87 3.74 14.21
C ASP A 16 -7.23 4.94 14.89
N ALA A 17 -6.18 5.46 14.27
CA ALA A 17 -5.44 6.64 14.69
C ALA A 17 -5.54 7.70 13.60
N ASN A 18 -5.66 8.96 14.03
CA ASN A 18 -5.25 10.08 13.20
C ASN A 18 -3.72 10.21 13.23
N GLU A 19 -3.16 11.09 12.39
CA GLU A 19 -1.72 11.28 12.26
C GLU A 19 -1.02 11.61 13.59
N GLN A 20 -1.67 12.40 14.46
CA GLN A 20 -1.12 12.79 15.75
C GLN A 20 -1.09 11.63 16.74
N SER A 21 -2.16 10.84 16.81
CA SER A 21 -2.22 9.62 17.62
C SER A 21 -1.21 8.57 17.15
N LEU A 22 -1.02 8.44 15.84
CA LEU A 22 -0.02 7.54 15.27
C LEU A 22 1.40 7.95 15.62
N ALA A 23 1.73 9.23 15.48
CA ALA A 23 3.04 9.77 15.84
C ALA A 23 3.35 9.55 17.33
N SER A 24 2.34 9.71 18.18
CA SER A 24 2.46 9.50 19.62
C SER A 24 2.66 8.02 19.97
N ALA A 25 1.89 7.13 19.33
CA ALA A 25 2.06 5.68 19.48
C ALA A 25 3.43 5.21 19.02
N HIS A 26 3.94 5.74 17.90
CA HIS A 26 5.26 5.43 17.39
C HIS A 26 6.37 5.91 18.34
N ALA A 27 6.26 7.13 18.88
CA ALA A 27 7.20 7.67 19.85
C ALA A 27 7.20 6.89 21.18
N ALA A 28 6.05 6.34 21.58
CA ALA A 28 5.90 5.49 22.75
C ALA A 28 6.35 4.03 22.52
N GLY A 29 6.80 3.67 21.31
CA GLY A 29 7.24 2.32 20.96
C GLY A 29 6.09 1.31 20.79
N TRP A 30 4.86 1.78 20.61
CA TRP A 30 3.71 0.91 20.40
C TRP A 30 3.71 0.36 18.97
N LYS A 31 3.14 -0.84 18.78
CA LYS A 31 3.03 -1.43 17.44
C LYS A 31 2.03 -0.61 16.62
N THR A 32 2.49 -0.06 15.51
CA THR A 32 1.67 0.73 14.58
C THR A 32 1.61 0.09 13.20
N ARG A 33 0.51 0.27 12.46
CA ARG A 33 0.38 -0.14 11.06
C ARG A 33 -0.40 0.87 10.24
N THR A 34 -0.22 0.84 8.92
CA THR A 34 -1.01 1.61 7.98
C THR A 34 -1.69 0.64 7.01
N LEU A 35 -3.02 0.60 7.05
CA LEU A 35 -3.84 -0.14 6.12
C LEU A 35 -4.19 0.76 4.93
N VAL A 36 -4.15 0.18 3.74
CA VAL A 36 -4.64 0.81 2.52
C VAL A 36 -5.82 -0.01 2.06
N GLU A 37 -7.03 0.46 2.37
CA GLU A 37 -8.25 -0.10 1.83
C GLU A 37 -8.40 0.40 0.39
N VAL A 38 -8.24 -0.51 -0.56
CA VAL A 38 -8.61 -0.27 -1.95
C VAL A 38 -10.08 -0.68 -2.06
N ASP A 39 -10.93 0.18 -2.64
CA ASP A 39 -12.34 -0.16 -2.83
C ASP A 39 -12.46 -1.54 -3.48
N ASP A 40 -13.31 -2.39 -2.90
CA ASP A 40 -13.46 -3.83 -3.17
C ASP A 40 -14.05 -4.15 -4.56
N ALA A 41 -13.92 -3.22 -5.52
CA ALA A 41 -14.06 -3.57 -6.91
C ALA A 41 -12.82 -4.40 -7.27
N PRO A 42 -12.96 -5.71 -7.60
CA PRO A 42 -11.84 -6.45 -8.13
C PRO A 42 -11.28 -5.66 -9.30
N LEU A 43 -9.96 -5.40 -9.28
CA LEU A 43 -9.28 -4.78 -10.41
C LEU A 43 -9.72 -5.52 -11.67
N PRO A 44 -10.12 -4.80 -12.74
CA PRO A 44 -10.48 -5.45 -14.00
C PRO A 44 -9.42 -6.48 -14.38
N ASP A 45 -9.82 -7.65 -14.90
CA ASP A 45 -8.87 -8.73 -15.16
C ASP A 45 -7.72 -8.31 -16.10
N SER A 46 -7.97 -7.34 -16.98
CA SER A 46 -6.96 -6.68 -17.81
C SER A 46 -5.87 -5.97 -16.98
N VAL A 47 -6.27 -5.23 -15.95
CA VAL A 47 -5.37 -4.52 -15.03
C VAL A 47 -4.63 -5.50 -14.13
N ARG A 48 -5.32 -6.53 -13.62
CA ARG A 48 -4.73 -7.60 -12.80
C ARG A 48 -3.67 -8.39 -13.57
N SER A 49 -3.95 -8.79 -14.81
CA SER A 49 -3.01 -9.56 -15.64
C SER A 49 -1.79 -8.71 -16.02
N SER A 50 -1.99 -7.44 -16.38
CA SER A 50 -0.92 -6.50 -16.67
C SER A 50 -0.01 -6.27 -15.45
N LEU A 51 -0.61 -6.14 -14.26
CA LEU A 51 0.12 -6.04 -13.00
C LEU A 51 0.96 -7.28 -12.69
N LEU A 52 0.36 -8.46 -12.81
CA LEU A 52 1.07 -9.72 -12.55
C LEU A 52 2.23 -9.91 -13.52
N SER A 53 2.08 -9.47 -14.78
CA SER A 53 3.17 -9.48 -15.76
C SER A 53 4.30 -8.53 -15.35
N LEU A 54 3.98 -7.30 -14.93
CA LEU A 54 4.95 -6.30 -14.48
C LEU A 54 5.66 -6.73 -13.18
N ILE A 55 4.94 -7.38 -12.27
CA ILE A 55 5.49 -7.86 -11.00
C ILE A 55 6.43 -9.05 -11.21
N ARG A 56 6.17 -9.89 -12.21
CA ARG A 56 7.00 -11.05 -12.57
C ARG A 56 8.19 -10.71 -13.46
N ASP A 57 8.25 -9.48 -13.98
CA ASP A 57 9.39 -9.01 -14.76
C ASP A 57 10.49 -8.53 -13.79
N ASP A 58 11.38 -9.46 -13.44
CA ASP A 58 12.53 -9.19 -12.58
C ASP A 58 13.44 -8.08 -13.16
N GLY A 59 13.48 -7.92 -14.49
CA GLY A 59 14.22 -6.85 -15.15
C GLY A 59 13.58 -5.48 -14.93
N TYR A 60 12.25 -5.42 -14.99
CA TYR A 60 11.50 -4.22 -14.64
C TYR A 60 11.70 -3.86 -13.16
N ALA A 61 11.61 -4.82 -12.23
CA ALA A 61 11.87 -4.58 -10.81
C ALA A 61 13.31 -4.13 -10.52
N ALA A 62 14.30 -4.75 -11.17
CA ALA A 62 15.72 -4.44 -11.01
C ALA A 62 16.13 -3.06 -11.57
N SER A 63 15.29 -2.44 -12.40
CA SER A 63 15.55 -1.10 -12.94
C SER A 63 15.37 0.03 -11.92
N PHE A 64 14.77 -0.25 -10.76
CA PHE A 64 14.51 0.73 -9.71
C PHE A 64 15.55 0.66 -8.60
N GLN A 65 16.02 1.81 -8.11
CA GLN A 65 17.03 1.90 -7.05
C GLN A 65 16.46 1.62 -5.66
N SER A 66 15.13 1.55 -5.52
CA SER A 66 14.46 1.25 -4.26
C SER A 66 13.07 0.65 -4.46
N LEU A 67 12.63 -0.13 -3.46
CA LEU A 67 11.27 -0.67 -3.41
C LEU A 67 10.20 0.44 -3.44
N GLY A 68 10.48 1.61 -2.88
CA GLY A 68 9.57 2.76 -2.89
C GLY A 68 9.36 3.35 -4.29
N GLN A 69 10.42 3.44 -5.10
CA GLN A 69 10.34 3.88 -6.50
C GLN A 69 9.55 2.87 -7.35
N TYR A 70 9.85 1.58 -7.19
CA TYR A 70 9.14 0.50 -7.86
C TYR A 70 7.64 0.51 -7.56
N ARG A 71 7.26 0.65 -6.27
CA ARG A 71 5.86 0.73 -5.85
C ARG A 71 5.14 1.93 -6.47
N THR A 72 5.80 3.09 -6.51
CA THR A 72 5.25 4.30 -7.13
C THR A 72 5.02 4.12 -8.63
N ALA A 73 5.98 3.52 -9.34
CA ALA A 73 5.89 3.24 -10.77
C ALA A 73 4.77 2.24 -11.09
N LEU A 74 4.62 1.18 -10.28
CA LEU A 74 3.50 0.24 -10.39
C LEU A 74 2.15 0.93 -10.21
N ILE A 75 1.98 1.74 -9.16
CA ILE A 75 0.71 2.46 -8.91
C ILE A 75 0.38 3.40 -10.07
N ARG A 76 1.39 4.07 -10.64
CA ARG A 76 1.21 4.92 -11.82
C ARG A 76 0.75 4.12 -13.04
N ALA A 77 1.40 2.99 -13.33
CA ALA A 77 1.03 2.12 -14.45
C ALA A 77 -0.41 1.57 -14.31
N ILE A 78 -0.84 1.24 -13.09
CA ILE A 78 -2.23 0.82 -12.80
C ILE A 78 -3.21 1.94 -13.12
N ARG A 79 -2.93 3.17 -12.69
CA ARG A 79 -3.80 4.33 -12.93
C ARG A 79 -3.93 4.65 -14.42
N GLU A 80 -2.81 4.61 -15.14
CA GLU A 80 -2.79 4.85 -16.59
C GLU A 80 -3.49 3.72 -17.36
N GLY A 81 -3.35 2.46 -16.92
CA GLY A 81 -4.02 1.30 -17.50
C GLY A 81 -5.52 1.24 -17.22
N SER A 82 -5.99 1.81 -16.10
CA SER A 82 -7.42 1.87 -15.76
C SER A 82 -8.16 3.05 -16.39
N ALA A 83 -7.45 4.03 -16.97
CA ALA A 83 -8.02 5.20 -17.65
C ALA A 83 -8.22 4.99 -19.18
N ARG A 84 -7.80 3.84 -19.70
CA ARG A 84 -8.02 3.38 -21.08
C ARG A 84 -9.14 2.37 -21.13
#